data_AF-A0A7R9SJW2-F1
#
_entry.id   AF-A0A7R9SJW2-F1
#
_cell.length_a   1.000
_cell.length_b   1.000
_cell.length_c   1.000
_cell.angle_alpha   90.00
_cell.angle_beta   90.00
_cell.angle_gamma   90.00
#
_symmetry.space_group_name_H-M   'P 1'
#
loop_
_entity.id
_entity.type
_entity.pdbx_description
1 polymer ?
#
loop_
_entity_poly.entity_id
_entity_poly.type
_entity_poly.pdbx_seq_one_letter_code
_entity_poly.pdbx_strand_id
1 'polypeptide(L)' 'SSPSEYRDNVLYYMAGYITRRIIEDCSCSTYISLLVETECLCPSPDHAQLTNRKDRGGLIYAGDDVYKIVKTTHKIFR' A
#
# COMPACT_ATOMS: atom_id res chain seq x y z
N SER A 1 0.35 13.88 -14.81
CA SER A 1 0.22 12.48 -14.44
C SER A 1 -0.53 11.74 -15.52
N SER A 2 0.01 10.62 -16.01
CA SER A 2 -0.69 9.76 -16.96
C SER A 2 -1.89 9.05 -16.28
N PRO A 3 -2.93 8.61 -17.02
CA PRO A 3 -4.07 7.89 -16.42
C PRO A 3 -3.66 6.61 -15.67
N SER A 4 -2.55 5.98 -16.06
CA SER A 4 -1.94 4.83 -15.40
C SER A 4 -1.31 5.20 -14.06
N GLU A 5 -0.56 6.30 -13.98
CA GLU A 5 0.04 6.77 -12.72
C GLU A 5 -1.03 7.11 -11.68
N TYR A 6 -2.10 7.81 -12.08
CA TYR A 6 -3.19 8.13 -11.16
C TYR A 6 -3.82 6.86 -10.59
N ARG A 7 -4.05 5.85 -11.45
CA ARG A 7 -4.61 4.57 -11.03
C ARG A 7 -3.70 3.84 -10.07
N ASP A 8 -2.41 3.75 -10.37
CA ASP A 8 -1.42 3.08 -9.52
C ASP A 8 -1.33 3.75 -8.14
N ASN A 9 -1.42 5.08 -8.09
CA ASN A 9 -1.51 5.83 -6.84
C ASN A 9 -2.77 5.50 -6.01
N VAL A 10 -3.93 5.39 -6.66
CA VAL A 10 -5.18 5.01 -5.96
C VAL A 10 -5.11 3.55 -5.49
N LEU A 11 -4.55 2.65 -6.30
CA LEU A 11 -4.39 1.23 -5.95
C LEU A 11 -3.46 1.06 -4.75
N TYR A 12 -2.35 1.79 -4.70
CA TYR A 12 -1.45 1.75 -3.55
C TYR A 12 -2.08 2.34 -2.28
N TYR A 13 -2.83 3.44 -2.41
CA TYR A 13 -3.62 3.97 -1.28
C TYR A 13 -4.63 2.93 -0.74
N MET A 14 -5.30 2.19 -1.63
CA MET A 14 -6.19 1.09 -1.23
C MET A 14 -5.42 -0.08 -0.60
N ALA A 15 -4.21 -0.37 -1.05
CA ALA A 15 -3.36 -1.40 -0.45
C ALA A 15 -3.06 -1.07 1.02
N GLY A 16 -2.74 0.19 1.35
CA GLY A 16 -2.56 0.62 2.74
C GLY A 16 -3.81 0.41 3.62
N TYR A 17 -4.99 0.69 3.08
CA TYR A 17 -6.26 0.42 3.77
C TYR A 17 -6.49 -1.08 4.01
N ILE A 18 -6.21 -1.93 3.02
CA ILE A 18 -6.33 -3.39 3.15
C ILE A 18 -5.35 -3.92 4.18
N THR A 19 -4.09 -3.48 4.13
CA THR A 19 -3.07 -3.84 5.13
C THR A 19 -3.53 -3.49 6.53
N ARG A 20 -4.09 -2.30 6.75
CA ARG A 20 -4.64 -1.91 8.05
C ARG A 20 -5.68 -2.90 8.57
N ARG A 21 -6.61 -3.34 7.71
CA ARG A 21 -7.63 -4.34 8.10
C ARG A 21 -7.02 -5.68 8.46
N ILE A 22 -6.04 -6.15 7.70
CA ILE A 22 -5.35 -7.42 7.99
C ILE A 22 -4.60 -7.34 9.31
N ILE A 23 -3.97 -6.19 9.61
CA ILE A 23 -3.27 -5.97 10.89
C ILE A 23 -4.24 -5.97 12.07
N GLU A 24 -5.43 -5.37 11.92
CA GLU A 24 -6.48 -5.39 12.95
C GLU A 24 -6.89 -6.84 13.32
N ASP A 25 -6.79 -7.77 12.37
CA ASP A 25 -7.13 -9.19 12.55
C ASP A 25 -5.94 -10.11 12.88
N CYS A 26 -4.69 -9.61 12.82
CA CYS A 26 -3.48 -10.41 13.01
C CYS A 26 -2.76 -10.04 14.31
N SER A 27 -2.46 -11.04 15.16
CA SER A 27 -1.76 -10.82 16.45
C SER A 27 -0.25 -11.01 16.37
N CYS A 28 0.29 -11.50 15.25
CA CYS A 28 1.70 -11.82 15.10
C CYS A 28 2.48 -10.64 14.51
N SER A 29 3.35 -10.04 15.34
CA SER A 29 4.21 -8.92 14.96
C SER A 29 5.11 -9.20 13.76
N THR A 30 5.60 -10.44 13.62
CA THR A 30 6.43 -10.85 12.48
C THR A 30 5.64 -10.76 11.17
N TYR A 31 4.39 -11.24 11.14
CA TYR A 31 3.57 -11.14 9.93
C TYR A 31 3.21 -9.68 9.61
N ILE A 32 2.90 -8.88 10.63
CA ILE A 32 2.63 -7.46 10.46
C ILE A 32 3.82 -6.75 9.79
N SER A 33 5.05 -7.05 10.22
CA SER A 33 6.26 -6.45 9.64
C SER A 33 6.49 -6.80 8.17
N LEU A 34 5.96 -7.94 7.69
CA LEU A 34 6.03 -8.33 6.28
C LEU A 34 4.97 -7.64 5.41
N LEU A 35 3.91 -7.12 6.02
CA LEU A 35 2.79 -6.48 5.31
C LEU A 35 2.97 -4.97 5.13
N VAL A 36 3.91 -4.36 5.85
CA VAL A 36 4.17 -2.92 5.85
C VAL A 36 5.56 -2.61 5.28
N GLU A 37 5.69 -1.50 4.57
CA GLU A 37 7.01 -0.95 4.26
C GLU A 37 7.59 -0.29 5.52
N THR A 38 8.75 -0.76 5.98
CA THR A 38 9.53 -0.05 6.99
C THR A 38 10.22 1.16 6.34
N GLU A 39 9.87 2.36 6.82
CA GLU A 39 10.27 3.68 6.31
C GLU A 39 11.80 3.92 6.21
N CYS A 40 12.63 3.04 6.76
CA CYS A 40 14.06 3.30 6.94
C CYS A 40 14.97 2.95 5.75
N LEU A 41 14.49 2.28 4.69
CA LEU A 41 15.42 1.65 3.72
C LEU A 41 15.18 1.97 2.24
N CYS A 42 14.04 2.53 1.84
CA CYS A 42 13.76 2.78 0.43
C CYS A 42 13.09 4.15 0.20
N PRO A 43 13.44 4.88 -0.88
CA PRO A 43 12.63 6.01 -1.31
C PRO A 43 11.19 5.53 -1.54
N SER A 44 10.20 6.31 -1.08
CA SER A 44 8.79 5.98 -1.24
C SER A 44 8.51 5.65 -2.71
N PRO A 45 7.83 4.53 -3.02
CA PRO A 45 7.62 4.13 -4.40
C PRO A 45 6.95 5.24 -5.23
N ASP A 46 7.19 5.30 -6.54
CA ASP A 46 6.56 6.30 -7.43
C ASP A 46 5.02 6.32 -7.35
N HIS A 47 4.44 5.19 -6.97
CA HIS A 47 3.00 5.00 -6.80
C HIS A 47 2.50 5.31 -5.37
N ALA A 48 3.36 5.79 -4.46
CA ALA A 48 2.99 6.23 -3.12
C ALA A 48 2.72 7.75 -3.03
N GLN A 49 2.86 8.51 -4.13
CA GLN A 49 2.75 9.98 -4.11
C GLN A 49 1.40 10.47 -3.54
N LEU A 50 0.30 9.81 -3.88
CA LEU A 50 -1.01 10.15 -3.33
C LEU A 50 -1.08 9.88 -1.83
N THR A 51 -0.59 8.72 -1.38
CA THR A 51 -0.53 8.35 0.04
C THR A 51 0.31 9.37 0.81
N ASN A 52 1.54 9.66 0.36
CA ASN A 52 2.42 10.67 0.95
C ASN A 52 1.73 12.04 1.09
N ARG A 53 1.00 12.47 0.06
CA ARG A 53 0.29 13.78 0.09
C ARG A 53 -0.91 13.80 1.02
N LYS A 54 -1.52 12.65 1.28
CA LYS A 54 -2.72 12.52 2.13
C LYS A 54 -2.39 12.12 3.55
N ASP A 55 -1.19 11.62 3.78
CA ASP A 55 -0.76 11.18 5.09
C ASP A 55 -0.61 12.37 6.05
N ARG A 56 -1.07 12.15 7.28
CA ARG A 56 -0.99 13.08 8.41
C ARG A 56 -0.45 12.37 9.66
N GLY A 57 0.32 11.30 9.46
CA GLY A 57 0.90 10.47 10.52
C GLY A 57 0.03 9.29 10.93
N GLY A 58 -0.82 8.78 10.02
CA GLY A 58 -1.76 7.70 10.36
C GLY A 58 -2.13 6.78 9.20
N LEU A 59 -1.53 6.97 8.03
CA LEU A 59 -1.66 6.03 6.93
C LEU A 59 -0.62 4.91 7.04
N ILE A 60 -0.96 3.77 6.47
CA ILE A 60 -0.06 2.62 6.38
C ILE A 60 0.48 2.55 4.95
N TYR A 61 1.79 2.43 4.85
CA TYR A 61 2.50 2.13 3.61
C TYR A 61 2.54 0.61 3.46
N ALA A 62 1.81 0.09 2.48
CA ALA A 62 1.70 -1.33 2.26
C ALA A 62 3.00 -1.87 1.65
N GLY A 63 3.37 -3.09 2.06
CA GLY A 63 4.43 -3.86 1.42
C GLY A 63 4.17 -4.06 -0.08
N ASP A 64 5.24 -4.14 -0.85
CA ASP A 64 5.20 -4.29 -2.31
C ASP A 64 4.35 -5.50 -2.76
N ASP A 65 4.41 -6.61 -2.02
CA ASP A 65 3.62 -7.80 -2.33
C ASP A 65 2.10 -7.58 -2.16
N VAL A 66 1.69 -6.83 -1.13
CA VAL A 66 0.28 -6.45 -0.95
C VAL A 66 -0.18 -5.57 -2.11
N TYR A 67 0.64 -4.59 -2.50
CA TYR A 67 0.33 -3.73 -3.65
C TYR A 67 0.23 -4.54 -4.96
N LYS A 68 1.15 -5.48 -5.22
CA LYS A 68 1.08 -6.39 -6.38
C LYS A 68 -0.20 -7.22 -6.40
N ILE A 69 -0.63 -7.73 -5.25
CA ILE A 69 -1.89 -8.47 -5.12
C ILE A 69 -3.05 -7.55 -5.52
N VAL A 70 -3.18 -6.37 -4.91
CA VAL A 70 -4.24 -5.40 -5.22
C VAL A 70 -4.25 -5.01 -6.70
N LYS A 71 -3.08 -4.73 -7.27
CA LYS A 71 -2.93 -4.38 -8.68
C LYS A 71 -3.33 -5.52 -9.61
N THR A 72 -2.97 -6.75 -9.27
CA THR A 72 -3.33 -7.96 -10.04
C THR A 72 -4.83 -8.23 -9.96
N THR A 73 -5.42 -8.17 -8.76
CA THR A 73 -6.87 -8.28 -8.54
C THR A 73 -7.61 -7.24 -9.37
N HIS A 74 -7.17 -5.98 -9.34
CA HIS A 74 -7.79 -4.93 -10.16
C HIS A 74 -7.75 -5.23 -11.66
N LYS A 75 -6.67 -5.83 -12.17
CA LYS A 75 -6.58 -6.25 -13.58
C LYS A 75 -7.50 -7.42 -13.94
N ILE A 76 -7.79 -8.31 -12.98
CA ILE A 76 -8.66 -9.47 -13.20
C ILE A 76 -10.15 -9.07 -13.19
N PHE A 77 -10.54 -8.18 -12.29
CA PHE A 77 -11.93 -7.78 -12.08
C PHE A 77 -12.38 -6.54 -12.89
N ARG A 78 -11.57 -6.09 -13.84
CA ARG A 78 -11.84 -4.92 -14.68
C ARG A 78 -11.66 -5.25 -16.15
#